data_AF-G5IGB4-F1
#
_entry.id   AF-G5IGB4-F1
#
_cell.length_a   1.000
_cell.length_b   1.000
_cell.length_c   1.000
_cell.angle_alpha   90.00
_cell.angle_beta   90.00
_cell.angle_gamma   90.00
#
_symmetry.space_group_name_H-M   'P 1'
#
loop_
_entity.id
_entity.type
_entity.pdbx_description
1 polymer ?
#
loop_
_entity_poly.entity_id
_entity_poly.type
_entity_poly.pdbx_seq_one_letter_code
_entity_poly.pdbx_strand_id
1 'polypeptide(L)'
;MITPMTKTLETELLWSEEELTKKSKMKNEGAGLLLLGIGILAAGVCNHLLLQIIYESRIIWSAVTICCVLLGIVLAWFGIKLINKVGASVAEETAKDSGYTAKEILECYQESRQPSTLLLSLSSSPSKEKDFMEVGFLTKNWLKLPKNIFCGIMRISDVAAIWYEETALPGYDPGIFVVKSDGKLRYVKCKSDAGREIVDAITARNSKSITIRKFMFDGNEYDAFQSPQKTADIYRITQYER
;
A
#
# COMPACT_ATOMS: atom_id res chain seq x y z
N MET A 1 -6.34 -3.98 -19.81
CA MET A 1 -7.58 -3.38 -20.36
C MET A 1 -7.76 -2.01 -19.76
N ILE A 2 -7.82 -1.02 -20.65
CA ILE A 2 -8.01 0.38 -20.30
C ILE A 2 -9.45 0.78 -20.58
N THR A 3 -10.10 1.40 -19.60
CA THR A 3 -11.48 1.90 -19.74
C THR A 3 -11.58 3.36 -19.30
N PRO A 4 -12.36 4.21 -19.99
CA PRO A 4 -12.60 5.58 -19.51
C PRO A 4 -13.30 5.58 -18.15
N MET A 5 -12.94 6.53 -17.30
CA MET A 5 -13.62 6.75 -16.02
C MET A 5 -15.07 7.20 -16.25
N THR A 6 -16.02 6.54 -15.59
CA THR A 6 -17.45 6.91 -15.60
C THR A 6 -17.92 7.26 -14.20
N LYS A 7 -19.04 7.99 -14.07
CA LYS A 7 -19.62 8.35 -12.75
C LYS A 7 -19.94 7.13 -11.88
N THR A 8 -20.38 6.04 -12.50
CA THR A 8 -20.63 4.77 -11.80
C THR A 8 -19.33 4.18 -11.25
N LEU A 9 -18.30 4.08 -12.11
CA LEU A 9 -16.98 3.56 -11.70
C LEU A 9 -16.29 4.45 -10.67
N GLU A 10 -16.48 5.76 -10.75
CA GLU A 10 -15.99 6.73 -9.76
C GLU A 10 -16.50 6.38 -8.36
N THR A 11 -17.80 6.10 -8.24
CA THR A 11 -18.46 5.81 -6.97
C THR A 11 -18.12 4.42 -6.45
N GLU A 12 -17.91 3.46 -7.35
CA GLU A 12 -17.64 2.06 -7.01
C GLU A 12 -16.15 1.79 -6.73
N LEU A 13 -15.22 2.53 -7.35
CA LEU A 13 -13.79 2.19 -7.43
C LEU A 13 -12.84 3.26 -6.88
N LEU A 14 -13.33 4.40 -6.42
CA LEU A 14 -12.50 5.42 -5.76
C LEU A 14 -12.99 5.66 -4.33
N TRP A 15 -12.05 5.86 -3.40
CA TRP A 15 -12.41 6.32 -2.06
C TRP A 15 -13.12 7.65 -2.14
N SER A 16 -14.16 7.84 -1.34
CA SER A 16 -14.81 9.13 -1.14
C SER A 16 -13.88 10.12 -0.44
N GLU A 17 -14.19 11.41 -0.55
CA GLU A 17 -13.45 12.46 0.18
C GLU A 17 -13.57 12.28 1.70
N GLU A 18 -14.71 11.80 2.19
CA GLU A 18 -14.87 11.44 3.59
C GLU A 18 -13.90 10.31 3.98
N GLU A 19 -13.80 9.23 3.20
CA GLU A 19 -12.87 8.12 3.52
C GLU A 19 -11.39 8.53 3.47
N LEU A 20 -11.03 9.43 2.56
CA LEU A 20 -9.65 9.93 2.44
C LEU A 20 -9.21 10.77 3.64
N THR A 21 -10.14 11.51 4.25
CA THR A 21 -9.86 12.51 5.28
C THR A 21 -10.25 12.05 6.69
N LYS A 22 -11.23 11.16 6.80
CA LYS A 22 -11.73 10.66 8.08
C LYS A 22 -10.71 9.75 8.72
N LYS A 23 -10.39 10.08 9.97
CA LYS A 23 -9.54 9.24 10.81
C LYS A 23 -10.41 8.22 11.55
N SER A 24 -10.10 6.95 11.42
CA SER A 24 -10.81 5.89 12.15
C SER A 24 -10.34 5.82 13.60
N LYS A 25 -11.22 5.44 14.53
CA LYS A 25 -10.79 5.14 15.91
C LYS A 25 -10.22 3.73 15.95
N MET A 26 -9.13 3.50 16.69
CA MET A 26 -8.49 2.17 16.83
C MET A 26 -9.26 1.24 17.78
N LYS A 27 -10.60 1.23 17.66
CA LYS A 27 -11.52 0.55 18.58
C LYS A 27 -11.30 -0.96 18.61
N ASN A 28 -11.10 -1.60 17.46
CA ASN A 28 -11.01 -3.06 17.39
C ASN A 28 -9.73 -3.58 18.05
N GLU A 29 -8.58 -2.96 17.74
CA GLU A 29 -7.29 -3.28 18.38
C GLU A 29 -7.33 -3.00 19.89
N GLY A 30 -7.89 -1.86 20.28
CA GLY A 30 -8.05 -1.51 21.68
C GLY A 30 -9.03 -2.42 22.43
N ALA A 31 -10.11 -2.87 21.79
CA ALA A 31 -11.06 -3.83 22.36
C ALA A 31 -10.43 -5.22 22.54
N GLY A 32 -9.62 -5.67 21.59
CA GLY A 32 -8.87 -6.93 21.72
C GLY A 32 -7.93 -6.92 22.91
N LEU A 33 -7.16 -5.83 23.08
CA LEU A 33 -6.27 -5.66 24.23
C LEU A 33 -7.02 -5.54 25.55
N LEU A 34 -8.17 -4.87 25.56
CA LEU A 34 -9.03 -4.77 26.74
C LEU A 34 -9.58 -6.14 27.15
N LEU A 35 -10.12 -6.92 26.20
CA LEU A 35 -10.62 -8.27 26.46
C LEU A 35 -9.53 -9.21 26.93
N LEU A 36 -8.34 -9.16 26.32
CA LEU A 36 -7.18 -9.92 26.76
C LEU A 36 -6.78 -9.54 28.20
N GLY A 37 -6.73 -8.24 28.50
CA GLY A 37 -6.44 -7.74 29.84
C GLY A 37 -7.43 -8.26 30.88
N ILE A 38 -8.74 -8.16 30.60
CA ILE A 38 -9.81 -8.70 31.46
C ILE A 38 -9.67 -10.22 31.63
N GLY A 39 -9.38 -10.95 30.56
CA GLY A 39 -9.16 -12.40 30.62
C GLY A 39 -7.99 -12.79 31.52
N ILE A 40 -6.88 -12.07 31.44
CA ILE A 40 -5.70 -12.30 32.28
C ILE A 40 -5.98 -11.93 33.75
N LEU A 41 -6.77 -10.87 33.99
CA LEU A 41 -7.23 -10.54 35.35
C LEU A 41 -8.09 -11.66 35.94
N ALA A 42 -9.06 -12.16 35.17
CA ALA A 42 -9.91 -13.28 35.58
C ALA A 42 -9.07 -14.54 35.86
N ALA A 43 -8.08 -14.84 35.02
CA ALA A 43 -7.15 -15.94 35.22
C ALA A 43 -6.32 -15.77 36.52
N GLY A 44 -5.85 -14.55 36.83
CA GLY A 44 -5.14 -14.25 38.06
C GLY A 44 -6.00 -14.45 39.31
N VAL A 45 -7.27 -14.05 39.25
CA VAL A 45 -8.26 -14.26 40.34
C VAL A 45 -8.58 -15.74 40.50
N CYS A 46 -8.84 -16.46 39.40
CA CYS A 46 -9.04 -17.91 39.43
C CYS A 46 -7.82 -18.65 40.00
N ASN A 47 -6.60 -18.22 39.62
CA ASN A 47 -5.37 -18.78 40.17
C ASN A 47 -5.27 -18.58 41.68
N HIS A 48 -5.63 -17.39 42.16
CA HIS A 48 -5.62 -17.08 43.59
C HIS A 48 -6.67 -17.91 44.35
N LEU A 49 -7.89 -18.01 43.84
CA LEU A 49 -8.99 -18.63 44.58
C LEU A 49 -9.03 -20.16 44.49
N LEU A 50 -8.64 -20.74 43.36
CA LEU A 50 -8.94 -22.15 43.05
C LEU A 50 -7.70 -23.02 42.82
N LEU A 51 -6.57 -22.44 42.40
CA LEU A 51 -5.42 -23.21 41.91
C LEU A 51 -4.28 -23.32 42.92
N GLN A 52 -4.44 -22.81 44.14
CA GLN A 52 -3.40 -22.84 45.17
C GLN A 52 -2.87 -24.26 45.45
N ILE A 53 -3.74 -25.28 45.39
CA ILE A 53 -3.40 -26.68 45.68
C ILE A 53 -2.43 -27.30 44.66
N ILE A 54 -2.28 -26.68 43.49
CA ILE A 54 -1.43 -27.16 42.38
C ILE A 54 0.02 -26.67 42.56
N TYR A 55 0.26 -25.67 43.42
CA TYR A 55 1.60 -25.11 43.64
C TYR A 55 2.26 -25.71 44.87
N GLU A 56 3.47 -26.23 44.71
CA GLU A 56 4.31 -26.69 45.82
C GLU A 56 4.86 -25.53 46.68
N SER A 57 4.92 -24.32 46.11
CA SER A 57 5.41 -23.11 46.78
C SER A 57 4.37 -21.98 46.79
N ARG A 58 4.07 -21.50 48.00
CA ARG A 58 3.20 -20.32 48.21
C ARG A 58 3.78 -19.04 47.59
N ILE A 59 5.10 -18.95 47.50
CA ILE A 59 5.79 -17.80 46.90
C ILE A 59 5.55 -17.78 45.38
N ILE A 60 5.67 -18.94 44.73
CA ILE A 60 5.44 -19.07 43.28
C ILE A 60 3.96 -18.80 42.94
N TRP A 61 3.03 -19.38 43.70
CA TRP A 61 1.60 -19.10 43.54
C TRP A 61 1.27 -17.60 43.64
N SER A 62 1.78 -16.94 44.69
CA SER A 62 1.57 -15.50 44.89
C SER A 62 2.18 -14.66 43.77
N ALA A 63 3.39 -15.02 43.32
CA ALA A 63 4.07 -14.33 42.23
C ALA A 63 3.29 -14.43 40.91
N VAL A 64 2.76 -15.62 40.56
CA VAL A 64 1.94 -15.82 39.36
C VAL A 64 0.67 -14.97 39.42
N THR A 65 -0.04 -14.97 40.55
CA THR A 65 -1.23 -14.12 40.72
C THR A 65 -0.91 -12.64 40.55
N ILE A 66 0.16 -12.14 41.20
CA ILE A 66 0.55 -10.73 41.10
C ILE A 66 0.91 -10.37 39.66
N CYS A 67 1.68 -11.22 38.97
CA CYS A 67 2.05 -11.01 37.58
C CYS A 67 0.82 -10.95 36.66
N CYS A 68 -0.14 -11.87 36.80
CA CYS A 68 -1.38 -11.85 36.02
C CYS A 68 -2.19 -10.57 36.30
N VAL A 69 -2.32 -10.17 37.57
CA VAL A 69 -3.07 -8.94 37.92
C VAL A 69 -2.41 -7.70 37.30
N LEU A 70 -1.10 -7.53 37.47
CA LEU A 70 -0.38 -6.38 36.93
C LEU A 70 -0.42 -6.34 35.40
N LEU A 71 -0.17 -7.48 34.74
CA LEU A 71 -0.22 -7.57 33.28
C LEU A 71 -1.64 -7.28 32.76
N GLY A 72 -2.66 -7.82 33.41
CA GLY A 72 -4.05 -7.58 33.07
C GLY A 72 -4.46 -6.11 33.18
N ILE A 73 -4.05 -5.41 34.25
CA ILE A 73 -4.28 -3.97 34.42
C ILE A 73 -3.60 -3.18 33.29
N VAL A 74 -2.33 -3.46 33.00
CA VAL A 74 -1.57 -2.75 31.96
C VAL A 74 -2.21 -2.92 30.58
N LEU A 75 -2.60 -4.15 30.23
CA LEU A 75 -3.24 -4.44 28.94
C LEU A 75 -4.63 -3.81 28.83
N ALA A 76 -5.44 -3.87 29.88
CA ALA A 76 -6.75 -3.22 29.91
C ALA A 76 -6.65 -1.71 29.76
N TRP A 77 -5.72 -1.07 30.49
CA TRP A 77 -5.47 0.36 30.39
C TRP A 77 -4.98 0.77 28.99
N PHE A 78 -4.05 0.02 28.41
CA PHE A 78 -3.58 0.27 27.05
C PHE A 78 -4.69 0.07 26.00
N GLY A 79 -5.55 -0.93 26.18
CA GLY A 79 -6.75 -1.14 25.36
C GLY A 79 -7.69 0.08 25.38
N ILE A 80 -8.01 0.61 26.57
CA ILE A 80 -8.82 1.83 26.72
C ILE A 80 -8.17 3.03 26.02
N LYS A 81 -6.85 3.18 26.17
CA LYS A 81 -6.11 4.26 25.51
C LYS A 81 -6.20 4.17 23.99
N LEU A 82 -6.09 2.96 23.41
CA LEU A 82 -6.21 2.75 21.97
C LEU A 82 -7.63 2.92 21.45
N ILE A 83 -8.67 2.50 22.19
CA ILE A 83 -10.07 2.75 21.82
C ILE A 83 -10.34 4.25 21.61
N ASN A 84 -9.70 5.09 22.43
CA ASN A 84 -9.82 6.54 22.37
C ASN A 84 -8.84 7.19 21.38
N LYS A 85 -7.83 6.46 20.91
CA LYS A 85 -6.85 6.97 19.95
C LYS A 85 -7.45 7.01 18.55
N VAL A 86 -7.19 8.11 17.88
CA VAL A 86 -7.55 8.34 16.48
C VAL A 86 -6.38 7.87 15.60
N GLY A 87 -6.66 6.98 14.65
CA GLY A 87 -5.72 6.46 13.67
C GLY A 87 -5.40 7.45 12.54
N ALA A 88 -4.66 7.00 11.54
CA ALA A 88 -4.42 7.77 10.33
C ALA A 88 -5.65 7.72 9.39
N SER A 89 -5.85 8.76 8.58
CA SER A 89 -6.79 8.68 7.46
C SER A 89 -6.18 7.89 6.29
N VAL A 90 -7.00 7.50 5.30
CA VAL A 90 -6.48 6.78 4.13
C VAL A 90 -5.45 7.60 3.35
N ALA A 91 -5.65 8.93 3.25
CA ALA A 91 -4.67 9.81 2.61
C ALA A 91 -3.35 9.88 3.40
N GLU A 92 -3.40 9.91 4.73
CA GLU A 92 -2.20 9.91 5.58
C GLU A 92 -1.43 8.58 5.49
N GLU A 93 -2.15 7.46 5.41
CA GLU A 93 -1.50 6.15 5.28
C GLU A 93 -0.87 5.98 3.90
N THR A 94 -1.60 6.35 2.85
CA THR A 94 -1.09 6.36 1.47
C THR A 94 0.13 7.26 1.32
N ALA A 95 0.13 8.43 1.96
CA ALA A 95 1.23 9.39 1.96
C ALA A 95 2.54 8.77 2.49
N LYS A 96 2.48 8.06 3.62
CA LYS A 96 3.65 7.40 4.22
C LYS A 96 4.32 6.40 3.28
N ASP A 97 3.52 5.61 2.57
CA ASP A 97 4.02 4.52 1.73
C ASP A 97 4.46 4.97 0.32
N SER A 98 3.83 6.03 -0.18
CA SER A 98 4.10 6.56 -1.53
C SER A 98 5.21 7.63 -1.55
N GLY A 99 5.50 8.25 -0.40
CA GLY A 99 6.45 9.36 -0.27
C GLY A 99 5.90 10.73 -0.68
N TYR A 100 4.57 10.86 -0.80
CA TYR A 100 3.88 12.15 -1.03
C TYR A 100 3.23 12.65 0.25
N THR A 101 2.82 13.91 0.25
CA THR A 101 2.01 14.47 1.34
C THR A 101 0.55 14.02 1.25
N ALA A 102 -0.17 14.00 2.38
CA ALA A 102 -1.61 13.68 2.38
C ALA A 102 -2.43 14.62 1.47
N LYS A 103 -2.00 15.88 1.34
CA LYS A 103 -2.59 16.86 0.44
C LYS A 103 -2.44 16.46 -1.03
N GLU A 104 -1.24 16.05 -1.44
CA GLU A 104 -0.99 15.56 -2.79
C GLU A 104 -1.77 14.28 -3.10
N ILE A 105 -1.95 13.39 -2.12
CA ILE A 105 -2.84 12.23 -2.27
C ILE A 105 -4.28 12.67 -2.50
N LEU A 106 -4.78 13.66 -1.76
CA LEU A 106 -6.13 14.18 -1.97
C LEU A 106 -6.28 14.78 -3.38
N GLU A 107 -5.29 15.57 -3.83
CA GLU A 107 -5.24 16.13 -5.19
C GLU A 107 -5.26 15.03 -6.25
N CYS A 108 -4.48 13.96 -6.06
CA CYS A 108 -4.46 12.78 -6.93
C CYS A 108 -5.85 12.13 -7.05
N TYR A 109 -6.54 11.92 -5.93
CA TYR A 109 -7.89 11.35 -5.94
C TYR A 109 -8.95 12.32 -6.48
N GLN A 110 -8.78 13.64 -6.34
CA GLN A 110 -9.65 14.61 -7.00
C GLN A 110 -9.45 14.59 -8.52
N GLU A 111 -8.21 14.46 -8.98
CA GLU A 111 -7.89 14.34 -10.40
C GLU A 111 -8.41 13.03 -11.00
N SER A 112 -8.38 11.92 -10.26
CA SER A 112 -8.85 10.61 -10.76
C SER A 112 -10.36 10.55 -11.02
N ARG A 113 -11.12 11.51 -10.48
CA ARG A 113 -12.56 11.66 -10.74
C ARG A 113 -12.86 12.42 -12.04
N GLN A 114 -11.84 12.94 -12.73
CA GLN A 114 -12.02 13.63 -13.99
C GLN A 114 -12.39 12.64 -15.12
N PRO A 115 -13.27 13.00 -16.06
CA PRO A 115 -13.66 12.13 -17.18
C PRO A 115 -12.50 11.70 -18.10
N SER A 116 -11.39 12.44 -18.08
CA SER A 116 -10.17 12.12 -18.84
C SER A 116 -9.30 11.03 -18.18
N THR A 117 -9.68 10.57 -16.99
CA THR A 117 -9.00 9.48 -16.28
C THR A 117 -9.25 8.15 -16.98
N LEU A 118 -8.18 7.38 -17.09
CA LEU A 118 -8.22 6.01 -17.62
C LEU A 118 -8.13 5.04 -16.43
N LEU A 119 -9.10 4.16 -16.31
CA LEU A 119 -9.05 3.03 -15.39
C LEU A 119 -8.12 1.96 -15.97
N LEU A 120 -7.17 1.49 -15.17
CA LEU A 120 -6.25 0.42 -15.52
C LEU A 120 -6.70 -0.87 -14.86
N SER A 121 -7.19 -1.82 -15.64
CA SER A 121 -7.59 -3.15 -15.12
C SER A 121 -6.71 -4.25 -15.69
N LEU A 122 -6.33 -5.18 -14.81
CA LEU A 122 -5.62 -6.42 -15.19
C LEU A 122 -6.59 -7.53 -15.64
N SER A 123 -7.88 -7.36 -15.38
CA SER A 123 -8.96 -8.28 -15.78
C SER A 123 -9.89 -7.62 -16.80
N SER A 124 -10.59 -8.43 -17.59
CA SER A 124 -11.49 -7.96 -18.65
C SER A 124 -12.80 -7.36 -18.17
N SER A 125 -13.12 -7.52 -16.89
CA SER A 125 -14.38 -7.08 -16.30
C SER A 125 -14.16 -6.84 -14.80
N PRO A 126 -13.87 -5.61 -14.36
CA PRO A 126 -13.87 -5.29 -12.94
C PRO A 126 -15.29 -5.54 -12.42
N SER A 127 -15.47 -6.57 -11.60
CA SER A 127 -16.80 -6.93 -11.08
C SER A 127 -17.19 -5.98 -9.94
N LYS A 128 -18.49 -5.73 -9.83
CA LYS A 128 -19.12 -4.67 -9.02
C LYS A 128 -19.00 -4.79 -7.50
N GLU A 129 -18.11 -5.61 -6.97
CA GLU A 129 -17.88 -5.71 -5.54
C GLU A 129 -16.38 -5.87 -5.27
N LYS A 130 -15.80 -4.89 -4.56
CA LYS A 130 -14.50 -4.98 -3.86
C LYS A 130 -13.20 -4.96 -4.67
N ASP A 131 -13.21 -4.60 -5.95
CA ASP A 131 -12.00 -4.55 -6.78
C ASP A 131 -11.24 -3.20 -6.76
N PHE A 132 -11.47 -2.31 -5.78
CA PHE A 132 -10.64 -1.10 -5.55
C PHE A 132 -9.13 -1.42 -5.54
N MET A 133 -8.81 -2.62 -5.08
CA MET A 133 -7.49 -3.21 -4.92
C MET A 133 -6.89 -3.67 -6.25
N GLU A 134 -7.74 -4.15 -7.15
CA GLU A 134 -7.39 -4.78 -8.42
C GLU A 134 -7.31 -3.78 -9.57
N VAL A 135 -7.77 -2.55 -9.35
CA VAL A 135 -7.77 -1.48 -10.36
C VAL A 135 -6.78 -0.36 -10.03
N GLY A 136 -6.10 0.08 -11.08
CA GLY A 136 -5.29 1.29 -11.12
C GLY A 136 -6.01 2.41 -11.83
N PHE A 137 -5.38 3.58 -11.88
CA PHE A 137 -5.84 4.69 -12.70
C PHE A 137 -4.66 5.47 -13.26
N LEU A 138 -4.91 6.10 -14.40
CA LEU A 138 -3.98 6.98 -15.06
C LEU A 138 -4.71 8.30 -15.34
N THR A 139 -4.25 9.37 -14.70
CA THR A 139 -4.74 10.75 -14.86
C THR A 139 -3.75 11.58 -15.67
N LYS A 140 -3.92 12.89 -15.77
CA LYS A 140 -2.96 13.74 -16.48
C LYS A 140 -1.62 13.75 -15.75
N ASN A 141 -1.62 13.77 -14.41
CA ASN A 141 -0.42 13.92 -13.60
C ASN A 141 -0.07 12.70 -12.75
N TRP A 142 -1.02 11.79 -12.51
CA TRP A 142 -0.88 10.69 -11.55
C TRP A 142 -1.13 9.32 -12.16
N LEU A 143 -0.37 8.35 -11.68
CA LEU A 143 -0.51 6.92 -11.93
C LEU A 143 -0.74 6.22 -10.59
N LYS A 144 -1.78 5.39 -10.51
CA LYS A 144 -1.92 4.32 -9.51
C LYS A 144 -1.81 2.99 -10.25
N LEU A 145 -0.82 2.17 -9.89
CA LEU A 145 -0.72 0.81 -10.41
C LEU A 145 -1.80 -0.10 -9.81
N PRO A 146 -2.40 -1.00 -10.61
CA PRO A 146 -3.25 -2.08 -10.08
C PRO A 146 -2.53 -2.92 -9.02
N LYS A 147 -3.27 -3.54 -8.09
CA LYS A 147 -2.76 -4.43 -7.02
C LYS A 147 -1.80 -3.77 -6.01
N ASN A 148 -1.61 -2.45 -6.07
CA ASN A 148 -0.70 -1.71 -5.19
C ASN A 148 -1.43 -0.57 -4.47
N ILE A 149 -2.06 -0.91 -3.33
CA ILE A 149 -3.00 -0.08 -2.57
C ILE A 149 -2.40 1.26 -2.10
N PHE A 150 -1.13 1.24 -1.66
CA PHE A 150 -0.51 2.39 -0.99
C PHE A 150 0.85 2.78 -1.59
N CYS A 151 1.60 1.81 -2.12
CA CYS A 151 2.91 2.03 -2.73
C CYS A 151 2.87 2.19 -4.26
N GLY A 152 1.67 2.11 -4.85
CA GLY A 152 1.43 2.14 -6.30
C GLY A 152 1.12 3.52 -6.88
N ILE A 153 0.94 4.55 -6.02
CA ILE A 153 0.67 5.92 -6.46
C ILE A 153 2.00 6.64 -6.72
N MET A 154 2.11 7.26 -7.89
CA MET A 154 3.21 8.11 -8.27
C MET A 154 2.77 9.19 -9.27
N ARG A 155 3.50 10.30 -9.32
CA ARG A 155 3.35 11.21 -10.45
C ARG A 155 3.80 10.48 -11.71
N ILE A 156 3.13 10.74 -12.82
CA ILE A 156 3.50 10.19 -14.12
C ILE A 156 4.91 10.65 -14.51
N SER A 157 5.29 11.87 -14.15
CA SER A 157 6.65 12.41 -14.32
C SER A 157 7.71 11.77 -13.41
N ASP A 158 7.30 10.95 -12.45
CA ASP A 158 8.21 10.19 -11.59
C ASP A 158 8.41 8.76 -12.09
N VAL A 159 7.79 8.37 -13.20
CA VAL A 159 8.04 7.09 -13.85
C VAL A 159 9.37 7.20 -14.61
N ALA A 160 10.42 6.62 -14.04
CA ALA A 160 11.76 6.66 -14.63
C ALA A 160 11.94 5.59 -15.71
N ALA A 161 11.50 4.37 -15.42
CA ALA A 161 11.43 3.29 -16.39
C ALA A 161 10.16 2.48 -16.20
N ILE A 162 9.62 1.97 -17.30
CA ILE A 162 8.47 1.07 -17.30
C ILE A 162 8.56 0.10 -18.46
N TRP A 163 8.40 -1.19 -18.20
CA TRP A 163 8.34 -2.19 -19.26
C TRP A 163 7.44 -3.35 -18.86
N TYR A 164 6.95 -4.07 -19.87
CA TYR A 164 6.35 -5.39 -19.68
C TYR A 164 7.42 -6.44 -19.94
N GLU A 165 7.58 -7.36 -19.00
CA GLU A 165 8.46 -8.52 -19.16
C GLU A 165 7.60 -9.76 -19.41
N GLU A 166 7.82 -10.38 -20.57
CA GLU A 166 7.04 -11.54 -21.02
C GLU A 166 7.51 -12.84 -20.37
N THR A 167 8.78 -12.87 -19.95
CA THR A 167 9.40 -14.03 -19.31
C THR A 167 9.50 -13.85 -17.80
N ALA A 168 9.55 -14.95 -17.05
CA ALA A 168 9.78 -14.85 -15.60
C ALA A 168 11.19 -14.31 -15.32
N LEU A 169 11.30 -13.42 -14.34
CA LEU A 169 12.59 -12.97 -13.78
C LEU A 169 12.85 -13.69 -12.46
N PRO A 170 14.10 -13.70 -11.94
CA PRO A 170 14.38 -14.29 -10.64
C PRO A 170 13.46 -13.73 -9.54
N GLY A 171 12.54 -14.56 -9.04
CA GLY A 171 11.56 -14.20 -8.01
C GLY A 171 10.28 -13.52 -8.51
N TYR A 172 10.07 -13.39 -9.83
CA TYR A 172 8.91 -12.69 -10.41
C TYR A 172 8.33 -13.43 -11.63
N ASP A 173 7.00 -13.52 -11.68
CA ASP A 173 6.28 -13.94 -12.87
C ASP A 173 6.32 -12.85 -13.97
N PRO A 174 5.89 -13.15 -15.21
CA PRO A 174 5.65 -12.13 -16.22
C PRO A 174 4.72 -11.01 -15.73
N GLY A 175 5.02 -9.78 -16.10
CA GLY A 175 4.29 -8.62 -15.61
C GLY A 175 4.92 -7.27 -15.96
N ILE A 176 4.31 -6.22 -15.44
CA ILE A 176 4.80 -4.85 -15.56
C ILE A 176 5.79 -4.57 -14.44
N PHE A 177 6.93 -3.98 -14.81
CA PHE A 177 7.91 -3.44 -13.88
C PHE A 177 7.99 -1.93 -14.06
N VAL A 178 8.06 -1.22 -12.94
CA VAL A 178 8.16 0.25 -12.91
C VAL A 178 9.28 0.65 -11.97
N VAL A 179 10.23 1.43 -12.46
CA VAL A 179 11.23 2.11 -11.64
C VAL A 179 10.73 3.54 -11.45
N LYS A 180 10.54 3.93 -10.19
CA LYS A 180 10.22 5.32 -9.83
C LYS A 180 11.50 6.16 -9.82
N SER A 181 11.36 7.48 -9.97
CA SER A 181 12.44 8.47 -9.90
C SER A 181 13.25 8.45 -8.60
N ASP A 182 12.76 7.81 -7.54
CA ASP A 182 13.47 7.56 -6.29
C ASP A 182 14.32 6.27 -6.30
N GLY A 183 14.39 5.56 -7.43
CA GLY A 183 15.16 4.33 -7.60
C GLY A 183 14.46 3.07 -7.10
N LYS A 184 13.24 3.16 -6.59
CA LYS A 184 12.49 1.99 -6.12
C LYS A 184 11.80 1.28 -7.29
N LEU A 185 11.98 -0.04 -7.35
CA LEU A 185 11.27 -0.91 -8.27
C LEU A 185 9.87 -1.27 -7.72
N ARG A 186 8.89 -1.34 -8.62
CA ARG A 186 7.53 -1.82 -8.39
C ARG A 186 7.19 -2.86 -9.44
N TYR A 187 6.38 -3.84 -9.06
CA TYR A 187 6.02 -4.95 -9.92
C TYR A 187 4.52 -5.23 -9.84
N VAL A 188 3.94 -5.57 -10.97
CA VAL A 188 2.54 -6.01 -11.10
C VAL A 188 2.48 -7.21 -12.03
N LYS A 189 2.12 -8.37 -11.49
CA LYS A 189 1.86 -9.58 -12.28
C LYS A 189 0.68 -9.36 -13.23
N CYS A 190 0.87 -9.57 -14.52
CA CYS A 190 -0.21 -9.46 -15.51
C CYS A 190 0.07 -10.26 -16.79
N LYS A 191 -0.96 -10.45 -17.61
CA LYS A 191 -0.84 -11.07 -18.95
C LYS A 191 -0.31 -10.04 -19.97
N SER A 192 0.24 -10.53 -21.08
CA SER A 192 0.86 -9.73 -22.14
C SER A 192 -0.04 -8.64 -22.71
N ASP A 193 -1.27 -8.98 -23.08
CA ASP A 193 -2.20 -8.03 -23.70
C ASP A 193 -2.48 -6.83 -22.81
N ALA A 194 -2.81 -7.07 -21.53
CA ALA A 194 -3.05 -6.01 -20.57
C ALA A 194 -1.75 -5.27 -20.18
N GLY A 195 -0.63 -5.99 -20.09
CA GLY A 195 0.67 -5.45 -19.74
C GLY A 195 1.14 -4.40 -20.74
N ARG A 196 1.22 -4.78 -22.02
CA ARG A 196 1.67 -3.91 -23.11
C ARG A 196 0.77 -2.69 -23.27
N GLU A 197 -0.55 -2.88 -23.27
CA GLU A 197 -1.53 -1.79 -23.35
C GLU A 197 -1.34 -0.74 -22.24
N ILE A 198 -1.10 -1.19 -20.99
CA ILE A 198 -0.87 -0.28 -19.86
C ILE A 198 0.47 0.46 -20.01
N VAL A 199 1.55 -0.24 -20.41
CA VAL A 199 2.86 0.39 -20.65
C VAL A 199 2.76 1.46 -21.74
N ASP A 200 2.07 1.18 -22.83
CA ASP A 200 1.88 2.12 -23.95
C ASP A 200 1.11 3.36 -23.48
N ALA A 201 0.02 3.19 -22.73
CA ALA A 201 -0.76 4.31 -22.23
C ALA A 201 0.01 5.19 -21.24
N ILE A 202 0.84 4.60 -20.38
CA ILE A 202 1.71 5.35 -19.45
C ILE A 202 2.78 6.11 -20.24
N THR A 203 3.43 5.45 -21.20
CA THR A 203 4.47 6.05 -22.06
C THR A 203 3.91 7.19 -22.91
N ALA A 204 2.68 7.06 -23.40
CA ALA A 204 2.01 8.15 -24.13
C ALA A 204 1.84 9.42 -23.28
N ARG A 205 1.78 9.30 -21.95
CA ARG A 205 1.69 10.44 -21.01
C ARG A 205 3.05 10.87 -20.44
N ASN A 206 4.05 9.99 -20.44
CA ASN A 206 5.43 10.30 -20.11
C ASN A 206 6.39 9.67 -21.14
N SER A 207 6.58 10.38 -22.24
CA SER A 207 7.46 9.99 -23.35
C SER A 207 8.95 10.01 -22.98
N LYS A 208 9.29 10.50 -21.79
CA LYS A 208 10.67 10.52 -21.29
C LYS A 208 11.01 9.26 -20.46
N SER A 209 10.04 8.43 -20.13
CA SER A 209 10.28 7.15 -19.45
C SER A 209 11.14 6.24 -20.31
N ILE A 210 12.04 5.50 -19.67
CA ILE A 210 12.77 4.41 -20.34
C ILE A 210 11.82 3.22 -20.47
N THR A 211 11.55 2.76 -21.70
CA THR A 211 10.49 1.77 -21.97
C THR A 211 10.97 0.33 -22.13
N ILE A 212 12.29 0.12 -22.03
CA ILE A 212 12.94 -1.17 -22.21
C ILE A 212 13.79 -1.50 -20.99
N ARG A 213 13.86 -2.79 -20.63
CA ARG A 213 14.63 -3.23 -19.47
C ARG A 213 16.13 -2.98 -19.62
N LYS A 214 16.69 -3.41 -20.77
CA LYS A 214 18.10 -3.26 -21.08
C LYS A 214 18.29 -2.15 -22.10
N PHE A 215 19.10 -1.17 -21.78
CA PHE A 215 19.31 0.02 -22.61
C PHE A 215 20.75 0.51 -22.54
N MET A 216 21.13 1.30 -23.54
CA MET A 216 22.44 1.95 -23.61
C MET A 216 22.34 3.39 -23.14
N PHE A 217 23.30 3.83 -22.31
CA PHE A 217 23.48 5.23 -21.95
C PHE A 217 24.97 5.54 -21.85
N ASP A 218 25.42 6.61 -22.50
CA ASP A 218 26.84 7.02 -22.52
C ASP A 218 27.82 5.86 -22.81
N GLY A 219 27.50 5.05 -23.83
CA GLY A 219 28.33 3.90 -24.25
C GLY A 219 28.30 2.68 -23.33
N ASN A 220 27.57 2.71 -22.22
CA ASN A 220 27.46 1.61 -21.26
C ASN A 220 26.08 0.93 -21.32
N GLU A 221 26.04 -0.40 -21.13
CA GLU A 221 24.80 -1.18 -21.02
C GLU A 221 24.27 -1.15 -19.58
N TYR A 222 22.98 -0.89 -19.43
CA TYR A 222 22.28 -0.89 -18.15
C TYR A 222 21.09 -1.86 -18.18
N ASP A 223 20.81 -2.49 -17.04
CA ASP A 223 19.62 -3.30 -16.81
C ASP A 223 18.78 -2.68 -15.69
N ALA A 224 17.60 -2.17 -16.03
CA ALA A 224 16.69 -1.49 -15.12
C ALA A 224 16.18 -2.39 -13.98
N PHE A 225 16.14 -3.70 -14.18
CA PHE A 225 15.77 -4.66 -13.15
C PHE A 225 16.91 -4.86 -12.14
N GLN A 226 18.16 -4.96 -12.63
CA GLN A 226 19.33 -5.20 -11.77
C GLN A 226 19.86 -3.93 -11.11
N SER A 227 19.66 -2.77 -11.74
CA SER A 227 20.18 -1.47 -11.28
C SER A 227 19.10 -0.38 -11.34
N PRO A 228 18.00 -0.49 -10.57
CA PRO A 228 16.90 0.47 -10.61
C PRO A 228 17.31 1.87 -10.14
N GLN A 229 18.21 1.97 -9.15
CA GLN A 229 18.73 3.26 -8.70
C GLN A 229 19.47 4.01 -9.82
N LYS A 230 20.42 3.36 -10.50
CA LYS A 230 21.15 3.97 -11.62
C LYS A 230 20.22 4.36 -12.76
N THR A 231 19.19 3.55 -13.01
CA THR A 231 18.17 3.86 -14.03
C THR A 231 17.40 5.14 -13.69
N ALA A 232 17.02 5.30 -12.41
CA ALA A 232 16.40 6.54 -11.95
C ALA A 232 17.35 7.73 -12.04
N ASP A 233 18.64 7.54 -11.74
CA ASP A 233 19.64 8.60 -11.86
C ASP A 233 19.81 9.07 -13.32
N ILE A 234 19.91 8.13 -14.27
CA ILE A 234 19.96 8.41 -15.71
C ILE A 234 18.70 9.14 -16.17
N TYR A 235 17.53 8.66 -15.76
CA TYR A 235 16.27 9.35 -16.04
C TYR A 235 16.32 10.80 -15.57
N ARG A 236 16.76 11.07 -14.33
CA ARG A 236 16.85 12.45 -13.83
C ARG A 236 17.83 13.30 -14.63
N ILE A 237 19.00 12.78 -15.03
CA ILE A 237 19.96 13.52 -15.89
C ILE A 237 19.28 13.93 -17.20
N THR A 238 18.65 12.97 -17.89
CA THR A 238 17.96 13.23 -19.17
C THR A 238 16.76 14.18 -19.07
N GLN A 239 16.23 14.43 -17.87
CA GLN A 239 15.21 15.47 -17.67
C GLN A 239 15.78 16.89 -17.74
N TYR A 240 17.05 17.09 -17.34
CA TYR A 240 17.68 18.42 -17.23
C TYR A 240 18.44 18.85 -18.50
N GLU A 241 18.77 17.93 -19.40
CA GLU A 241 19.53 18.21 -20.62
C GLU A 241 18.66 18.61 -21.84
N ARG A 242 17.40 19.00 -21.63
CA ARG A 242 16.47 19.51 -22.67
C ARG A 242 15.75 20.75 -22.21
#